data_AF-A0A416I4U8-F1
#
_entry.id   AF-A0A416I4U8-F1
#
_cell.length_a   1.000
_cell.length_b   1.000
_cell.length_c   1.000
_cell.angle_alpha   90.00
_cell.angle_beta   90.00
_cell.angle_gamma   90.00
#
_symmetry.space_group_name_H-M   'P 1'
#
loop_
_entity.id
_entity.type
_entity.pdbx_description
1 polymer ?
#
loop_
_entity_poly.entity_id
_entity_poly.type
_entity_poly.pdbx_seq_one_letter_code
_entity_poly.pdbx_strand_id
1 'polypeptide(L)'
;MLWRDGGNQTAAGKLRLHSGPAERCGKSGILYRPEQEGGTTSLKHMFRHGIMTKADFWLIAAVLVLACVILAGRLFGRPQEGWVVVSRSGVEEERIPLGEDTRLLLRDEKGQENLLVVENKSVWIEDADCPDGLCIRQGHISHSGESIICLPHKLVVTIEGMERTASVPDAMVN
;
A
#
# COMPACT_ATOMS: atom_id res chain seq x y z
N MET A 1 13.38 -0.03 -48.78
CA MET A 1 12.50 -1.19 -49.02
C MET A 1 11.30 -1.01 -48.10
N LEU A 2 10.21 -0.33 -48.48
CA LEU A 2 9.15 -0.66 -49.47
C LEU A 2 8.49 -2.04 -49.25
N TRP A 3 7.16 -2.03 -49.40
CA TRP A 3 6.12 -3.10 -49.31
C TRP A 3 5.34 -3.09 -47.98
N ARG A 4 4.12 -2.54 -47.84
CA ARG A 4 2.91 -2.36 -48.70
C ARG A 4 1.95 -3.57 -48.71
N ASP A 5 0.66 -3.21 -48.52
CA ASP A 5 -0.61 -3.95 -48.74
C ASP A 5 -0.95 -5.10 -47.78
N GLY A 6 -2.16 -5.25 -47.25
CA GLY A 6 -3.47 -4.80 -47.72
C GLY A 6 -4.34 -6.04 -48.00
N GLY A 7 -5.57 -6.12 -47.46
CA GLY A 7 -6.43 -7.28 -47.73
C GLY A 7 -7.75 -7.36 -46.97
N ASN A 8 -8.68 -6.45 -47.29
CA ASN A 8 -10.12 -6.62 -47.15
C ASN A 8 -10.60 -7.83 -47.99
N GLN A 9 -11.56 -8.62 -47.50
CA GLN A 9 -12.56 -9.28 -48.35
C GLN A 9 -13.90 -9.43 -47.61
N THR A 10 -14.95 -9.07 -48.33
CA THR A 10 -16.39 -8.98 -48.06
C THR A 10 -17.17 -10.30 -48.23
N ALA A 11 -18.48 -10.24 -47.88
CA ALA A 11 -19.60 -10.99 -48.48
C ALA A 11 -19.83 -12.43 -47.97
N ALA A 12 -21.01 -13.03 -48.01
CA ALA A 12 -22.42 -12.65 -48.11
C ALA A 12 -23.20 -13.98 -48.07
N GLY A 13 -24.36 -14.00 -47.41
CA GLY A 13 -25.51 -14.88 -47.70
C GLY A 13 -25.39 -16.39 -47.45
N LYS A 14 -26.40 -16.98 -46.80
CA LYS A 14 -27.58 -17.54 -47.49
C LYS A 14 -28.50 -18.28 -46.50
N LEU A 15 -29.78 -17.91 -46.57
CA LEU A 15 -30.92 -18.58 -45.95
C LEU A 15 -30.99 -20.08 -46.28
N ARG A 16 -31.53 -20.87 -45.34
CA ARG A 16 -32.53 -21.90 -45.69
C ARG A 16 -33.72 -21.85 -44.75
N LEU A 17 -34.87 -21.71 -45.40
CA LEU A 17 -36.23 -21.85 -44.91
C LEU A 17 -36.53 -23.34 -44.71
N HIS A 18 -37.25 -23.68 -43.64
CA HIS A 18 -38.13 -24.85 -43.62
C HIS A 18 -39.55 -24.41 -43.27
N SER A 19 -40.45 -24.90 -44.12
CA SER A 19 -41.86 -24.61 -44.31
C SER A 19 -42.77 -25.47 -43.43
N GLY A 20 -43.89 -24.91 -42.95
CA GLY A 20 -45.05 -25.64 -42.45
C GLY A 20 -46.20 -24.69 -42.05
N PRO A 21 -47.49 -25.02 -42.28
CA PRO A 21 -48.46 -24.08 -42.82
C PRO A 21 -49.49 -23.51 -41.84
N ALA A 22 -50.17 -22.49 -42.34
CA ALA A 22 -51.18 -21.62 -41.72
C ALA A 22 -52.58 -22.24 -41.63
N GLU A 23 -53.32 -21.88 -40.58
CA GLU A 23 -54.79 -21.82 -40.47
C GLU A 23 -55.12 -20.85 -39.32
N ARG A 24 -56.16 -19.99 -39.27
CA ARG A 24 -57.19 -19.52 -40.19
C ARG A 24 -57.83 -18.28 -39.53
N CYS A 25 -58.25 -17.34 -40.36
CA CYS A 25 -58.89 -16.05 -40.06
C CYS A 25 -60.31 -16.17 -39.47
N GLY A 26 -60.74 -15.21 -38.62
CA GLY A 26 -62.15 -14.76 -38.70
C GLY A 26 -62.80 -14.11 -37.46
N LYS A 27 -62.88 -12.77 -37.52
CA LYS A 27 -64.07 -11.92 -37.24
C LYS A 27 -64.44 -11.52 -35.79
N SER A 28 -64.20 -10.22 -35.53
CA SER A 28 -65.22 -9.19 -35.25
C SER A 28 -66.22 -9.44 -34.12
N GLY A 29 -66.04 -8.72 -33.01
CA GLY A 29 -67.08 -8.47 -32.00
C GLY A 29 -66.72 -7.26 -31.14
N ILE A 30 -67.42 -6.16 -31.40
CA ILE A 30 -67.38 -4.89 -30.65
C ILE A 30 -67.82 -5.13 -29.19
N LEU A 31 -67.06 -4.63 -28.22
CA LEU A 31 -67.64 -3.91 -27.06
C LEU A 31 -66.54 -3.21 -26.27
N TYR A 32 -66.56 -1.88 -26.39
CA TYR A 32 -65.88 -0.95 -25.52
C TYR A 32 -66.52 -1.04 -24.13
N ARG A 33 -65.73 -1.32 -23.09
CA ARG A 33 -66.09 -1.03 -21.70
C ARG A 33 -64.81 -0.68 -20.94
N PRO A 34 -64.56 0.60 -20.64
CA PRO A 34 -63.50 0.97 -19.70
C PRO A 34 -64.06 0.80 -18.30
N GLU A 35 -63.59 -0.20 -17.56
CA GLU A 35 -63.75 -0.22 -16.10
C GLU A 35 -62.47 0.35 -15.48
N GLN A 36 -62.54 1.65 -15.20
CA GLN A 36 -61.67 2.37 -14.29
C GLN A 36 -61.99 1.88 -12.88
N GLU A 37 -61.22 0.93 -12.36
CA GLU A 37 -61.14 0.72 -10.92
C GLU A 37 -59.75 1.14 -10.44
N GLY A 38 -59.75 2.31 -9.81
CA GLY A 38 -58.60 2.87 -9.15
C GLY A 38 -58.06 1.91 -8.09
N GLY A 39 -56.76 1.65 -8.20
CA GLY A 39 -55.97 1.03 -7.15
C GLY A 39 -54.68 1.83 -7.00
N THR A 40 -54.77 3.04 -6.45
CA THR A 40 -53.63 3.85 -6.01
C THR A 40 -52.92 3.21 -4.83
N THR A 41 -52.44 1.98 -4.96
CA THR A 41 -51.74 1.25 -3.89
C THR A 41 -50.75 0.24 -4.46
N SER A 42 -49.94 0.62 -5.45
CA SER A 42 -48.78 -0.19 -5.84
C SER A 42 -47.55 0.67 -6.11
N LEU A 43 -47.33 1.65 -5.23
CA LEU A 43 -46.05 2.37 -5.15
C LEU A 43 -45.63 2.60 -3.68
N LYS A 44 -46.05 1.71 -2.78
CA LYS A 44 -45.66 1.73 -1.36
C LYS A 44 -44.96 0.44 -0.93
N HIS A 45 -44.36 -0.27 -1.88
CA HIS A 45 -43.61 -1.50 -1.60
C HIS A 45 -42.15 -1.41 -2.05
N MET A 46 -41.52 -0.23 -1.87
CA MET A 46 -40.07 -0.06 -2.04
C MET A 46 -39.36 0.59 -0.84
N PHE A 47 -40.12 1.03 0.17
CA PHE A 47 -39.56 1.49 1.45
C PHE A 47 -40.28 0.77 2.58
N ARG A 48 -40.14 -0.57 2.63
CA ARG A 48 -40.30 -1.24 3.92
C ARG A 48 -39.10 -0.81 4.74
N HIS A 49 -39.29 0.25 5.51
CA HIS A 49 -38.41 0.67 6.59
C HIS A 49 -37.89 -0.59 7.27
N GLY A 50 -36.60 -0.87 7.05
CA GLY A 50 -35.87 -1.82 7.86
C GLY A 50 -36.12 -1.38 9.28
N ILE A 51 -36.88 -2.21 10.00
CA ILE A 51 -37.19 -2.00 11.40
C ILE A 51 -35.86 -2.23 12.08
N MET A 52 -35.00 -1.20 12.10
CA MET A 52 -33.76 -1.24 12.85
C MET A 52 -34.24 -1.30 14.28
N THR A 53 -34.30 -2.52 14.81
CA THR A 53 -34.65 -2.72 16.20
C THR A 53 -33.63 -1.94 17.01
N LYS A 54 -34.01 -1.50 18.22
CA LYS A 54 -33.04 -0.82 19.10
C LYS A 54 -31.76 -1.66 19.22
N ALA A 55 -31.90 -3.00 19.19
CA ALA A 55 -30.80 -3.95 19.10
C ALA A 55 -29.93 -3.80 17.83
N ASP A 56 -30.50 -3.65 16.65
CA ASP A 56 -29.73 -3.42 15.40
C ASP A 56 -28.95 -2.10 15.43
N PHE A 57 -29.52 -1.04 16.03
CA PHE A 57 -28.80 0.21 16.21
C PHE A 57 -27.61 0.06 17.17
N TRP A 58 -27.80 -0.64 18.30
CA TRP A 58 -26.72 -0.97 19.22
C TRP A 58 -25.65 -1.88 18.58
N LEU A 59 -26.06 -2.82 17.72
CA LEU A 59 -25.16 -3.70 16.98
C LEU A 59 -24.28 -2.90 16.02
N ILE A 60 -24.88 -2.02 15.21
CA ILE A 60 -24.15 -1.17 14.26
C ILE A 60 -23.21 -0.23 15.00
N ALA A 61 -23.68 0.40 16.08
CA ALA A 61 -22.84 1.27 16.91
C ALA A 61 -21.64 0.52 17.49
N ALA A 62 -21.84 -0.70 18.02
CA ALA A 62 -20.76 -1.51 18.57
C ALA A 62 -19.73 -1.90 17.50
N VAL A 63 -20.17 -2.30 16.30
CA VAL A 63 -19.28 -2.63 15.19
C VAL A 63 -18.47 -1.41 14.73
N LEU A 64 -19.11 -0.23 14.65
CA LEU A 64 -18.42 1.01 14.29
C LEU A 64 -17.38 1.41 15.35
N VAL A 65 -17.73 1.30 16.64
CA VAL A 65 -16.78 1.58 17.73
C VAL A 65 -15.59 0.60 17.66
N LEU A 66 -15.85 -0.69 17.46
CA LEU A 66 -14.78 -1.69 17.32
C LEU A 66 -13.87 -1.39 16.11
N ALA A 67 -14.45 -1.04 14.97
CA ALA A 67 -13.69 -0.65 13.78
C ALA A 67 -12.84 0.61 14.03
N CYS A 68 -13.40 1.62 14.70
CA CYS A 68 -12.67 2.83 15.10
C CYS A 68 -11.54 2.53 16.07
N VAL A 69 -11.73 1.62 17.04
CA VAL A 69 -10.69 1.21 17.99
C VAL A 69 -9.55 0.49 17.26
N ILE A 70 -9.86 -0.40 16.33
CA ILE A 70 -8.85 -1.08 15.50
C ILE A 70 -8.11 -0.07 14.63
N LEU A 71 -8.82 0.86 13.99
CA LEU A 71 -8.22 1.89 13.14
C LEU A 71 -7.35 2.85 13.95
N ALA A 72 -7.81 3.28 15.12
CA ALA A 72 -7.02 4.10 16.03
C ALA A 72 -5.78 3.34 16.51
N GLY A 73 -5.90 2.06 16.88
CA GLY A 73 -4.74 1.23 17.24
C GLY A 73 -3.72 1.06 16.10
N ARG A 74 -4.16 1.13 14.84
CA ARG A 74 -3.30 1.12 13.65
C ARG A 74 -2.65 2.48 13.38
N LEU A 75 -3.40 3.57 13.53
CA LEU A 75 -2.93 4.94 13.25
C LEU A 75 -2.06 5.52 14.38
N PHE A 76 -2.35 5.14 15.63
CA PHE A 76 -1.58 5.49 16.83
C PHE A 76 -0.63 4.37 17.25
N GLY A 77 -0.45 3.35 16.41
CA GLY A 77 0.38 2.18 16.69
C GLY A 77 1.85 2.56 16.82
N ARG A 78 2.37 2.34 18.04
CA ARG A 78 3.75 2.33 18.57
C ARG A 78 4.83 3.12 17.83
N PRO A 79 5.60 3.99 18.54
CA PRO A 79 6.84 4.49 17.97
C PRO A 79 7.70 3.27 17.61
N GLN A 80 8.05 3.13 16.33
CA GLN A 80 8.99 2.10 15.92
C GLN A 80 10.30 2.38 16.65
N GLU A 81 10.71 1.44 17.50
CA GLU A 81 11.98 1.49 18.24
C GLU A 81 13.11 1.14 17.28
N GLY A 82 13.45 2.11 16.43
CA GLY A 82 14.64 2.04 15.60
C GLY A 82 15.89 2.29 16.44
N TRP A 83 16.96 1.56 16.15
CA TRP A 83 18.26 1.68 16.80
C TRP A 83 19.32 2.01 15.77
N VAL A 84 20.18 2.96 16.08
CA VAL A 84 21.39 3.26 15.31
C VAL A 84 22.52 2.50 15.96
N VAL A 85 23.06 1.51 15.24
CA VAL A 85 24.18 0.68 15.67
C VAL A 85 25.44 1.23 15.04
N VAL A 86 26.38 1.61 15.88
CA VAL A 86 27.70 2.08 15.46
C VAL A 86 28.69 0.95 15.73
N SER A 87 29.36 0.50 14.68
CA SER A 87 30.36 -0.56 14.76
C SER A 87 31.67 -0.13 14.12
N ARG A 88 32.78 -0.51 14.74
CA ARG A 88 34.12 -0.23 14.26
C ARG A 88 34.92 -1.51 14.18
N SER A 89 35.54 -1.75 13.02
CA SER A 89 36.25 -3.00 12.74
C SER A 89 35.43 -4.28 13.02
N GLY A 90 34.10 -4.20 12.90
CA GLY A 90 33.18 -5.31 13.14
C GLY A 90 32.76 -5.53 14.61
N VAL A 91 33.17 -4.66 15.53
CA VAL A 91 32.74 -4.68 16.93
C VAL A 91 31.73 -3.54 17.15
N GLU A 92 30.56 -3.83 17.73
CA GLU A 92 29.61 -2.79 18.14
C GLU A 92 30.22 -1.96 19.29
N GLU A 93 30.37 -0.65 19.05
CA GLU A 93 30.86 0.31 20.06
C GLU A 93 29.68 0.96 20.78
N GLU A 94 28.61 1.30 20.03
CA GLU A 94 27.51 2.09 20.55
C GLU A 94 26.17 1.77 19.90
N ARG A 95 25.08 1.93 20.66
CA ARG A 95 23.71 1.74 20.20
C ARG A 95 22.84 2.90 20.70
N ILE A 96 22.31 3.69 19.76
CA ILE A 96 21.59 4.94 20.04
C ILE A 96 20.14 4.78 19.57
N PRO A 97 19.13 5.18 20.36
CA PRO A 97 17.74 5.16 19.89
C PRO A 97 17.54 6.19 18.77
N LEU A 98 16.95 5.79 17.65
CA LEU A 98 16.66 6.66 16.49
C LEU A 98 15.66 7.78 16.81
N GLY A 99 14.89 7.63 17.89
CA GLY A 99 13.92 8.61 18.36
C GLY A 99 14.51 9.76 19.17
N GLU A 100 15.81 9.72 19.48
CA GLU A 100 16.49 10.75 20.25
C GLU A 100 17.47 11.51 19.35
N ASP A 101 17.34 12.84 19.33
CA ASP A 101 18.26 13.68 18.58
C ASP A 101 19.60 13.74 19.32
N THR A 102 20.67 13.34 18.66
CA THR A 102 22.00 13.23 19.26
C THR A 102 23.09 13.56 18.25
N ARG A 103 24.16 14.19 18.73
CA ARG A 103 25.38 14.44 17.98
C ARG A 103 26.54 13.79 18.71
N LEU A 104 27.24 12.89 18.04
CA LEU A 104 28.29 12.08 18.65
C LEU A 104 29.57 12.20 17.82
N LEU A 105 30.65 12.61 18.48
CA LEU A 105 31.99 12.62 17.89
C LEU A 105 32.66 11.27 18.15
N LEU A 106 32.74 10.44 17.12
CA LEU A 106 33.36 9.12 17.16
C LEU A 106 34.85 9.25 16.86
N ARG A 107 35.68 9.26 17.91
CA ARG A 107 37.15 9.30 17.80
C ARG A 107 37.76 7.93 18.07
N ASP A 108 38.70 7.50 17.24
CA ASP A 108 39.44 6.26 17.45
C ASP A 108 40.81 6.46 18.13
N GLU A 109 41.49 5.35 18.45
CA GLU A 109 42.84 5.37 19.05
C GLU A 109 43.92 5.95 18.12
N LYS A 110 43.66 6.03 16.82
CA LYS A 110 44.57 6.59 15.81
C LYS A 110 44.33 8.08 15.58
N GLY A 111 43.35 8.68 16.25
CA GLY A 111 42.96 10.08 16.12
C GLY A 111 42.03 10.38 14.94
N GLN A 112 41.45 9.35 14.31
CA GLN A 112 40.46 9.50 13.24
C GLN A 112 39.10 9.86 13.83
N GLU A 113 38.36 10.73 13.16
CA GLU A 113 37.14 11.33 13.66
C GLU A 113 35.98 11.22 12.66
N ASN A 114 34.79 10.92 13.18
CA ASN A 114 33.54 11.00 12.44
C ASN A 114 32.48 11.65 13.33
N LEU A 115 31.87 12.73 12.86
CA LEU A 115 30.76 13.39 13.54
C LEU A 115 29.44 12.78 13.05
N LEU A 116 28.88 11.91 13.87
CA LEU A 116 27.58 11.29 13.65
C LEU A 116 26.47 12.20 14.16
N VAL A 117 25.45 12.43 13.34
CA VAL A 117 24.25 13.17 13.72
C VAL A 117 23.03 12.29 13.52
N VAL A 118 22.22 12.19 14.57
CA VAL A 118 20.89 11.59 14.58
C VAL A 118 19.92 12.74 14.84
N GLU A 119 19.04 13.02 13.89
CA GLU A 119 18.03 14.07 14.03
C GLU A 119 16.80 13.72 13.21
N ASN A 120 15.60 13.98 13.72
CA ASN A 120 14.35 13.76 12.98
C ASN A 120 14.22 12.33 12.43
N LYS A 121 14.68 11.32 13.19
CA LYS A 121 14.75 9.90 12.78
C LYS A 121 15.60 9.63 11.54
N SER A 122 16.50 10.54 11.21
CA SER A 122 17.47 10.41 10.13
C SER A 122 18.87 10.42 10.72
N VAL A 123 19.79 9.70 10.08
CA VAL A 123 21.17 9.55 10.53
C VAL A 123 22.11 9.93 9.40
N TRP A 124 23.14 10.72 9.68
CA TRP A 124 24.17 11.07 8.69
C TRP A 124 25.49 11.39 9.37
N ILE A 125 26.57 11.41 8.57
CA ILE A 125 27.87 11.93 9.00
C ILE A 125 27.96 13.38 8.54
N GLU A 126 28.02 14.31 9.50
CA GLU A 126 28.13 15.75 9.23
C GLU A 126 29.56 16.11 8.82
N ASP A 127 30.56 15.51 9.47
CA ASP A 127 31.98 15.74 9.20
C ASP A 127 32.83 14.49 9.46
N ALA A 128 33.94 14.38 8.74
CA ALA A 128 34.90 13.29 8.87
C ALA A 128 36.28 13.66 8.29
N ASP A 129 37.35 13.22 8.95
CA ASP A 129 38.74 13.44 8.48
C ASP A 129 39.20 12.41 7.43
N CYS A 130 38.27 11.62 6.88
CA CYS A 130 38.57 10.60 5.88
C CYS A 130 38.90 11.22 4.52
N PRO A 131 39.89 10.66 3.78
CA PRO A 131 40.32 11.22 2.50
C PRO A 131 39.32 11.02 1.36
N ASP A 132 38.45 10.01 1.48
CA ASP A 132 37.46 9.70 0.44
C ASP A 132 36.19 10.54 0.56
N GLY A 133 35.82 11.00 1.76
CA GLY A 133 34.57 11.73 2.03
C GLY A 133 33.30 11.00 1.61
N LEU A 134 33.33 9.67 1.44
CA LEU A 134 32.18 8.91 0.92
C LEU A 134 31.00 8.91 1.90
N CYS A 135 31.29 8.79 3.21
CA CYS A 135 30.28 8.79 4.26
C CYS A 135 29.52 10.13 4.35
N ILE A 136 30.20 11.26 4.16
CA ILE A 136 29.58 12.59 4.12
C ILE A 136 28.71 12.73 2.86
N ARG A 137 29.22 12.31 1.70
CA ARG A 137 28.49 12.40 0.43
C ARG A 137 27.29 11.46 0.34
N GLN A 138 27.28 10.38 1.11
CA GLN A 138 26.15 9.46 1.16
C GLN A 138 24.88 10.14 1.70
N GLY A 139 25.03 11.12 2.59
CA GLY A 139 23.91 11.90 3.12
C GLY A 139 23.10 11.15 4.19
N HIS A 140 21.80 11.44 4.24
CA HIS A 140 20.91 10.96 5.29
C HIS A 140 20.35 9.58 4.98
N ILE A 141 20.38 8.70 5.98
CA ILE A 141 19.69 7.41 5.99
C ILE A 141 18.57 7.42 7.04
N SER A 142 17.46 6.74 6.78
CA SER A 142 16.26 6.80 7.65
C SER A 142 15.47 5.49 7.71
N HIS A 143 15.92 4.44 7.03
CA HIS A 143 15.19 3.18 6.93
C HIS A 143 16.04 1.97 7.41
N SER A 144 15.41 0.94 7.98
CA SER A 144 16.10 -0.14 8.74
C SER A 144 16.89 -1.13 7.88
N GLY A 145 18.21 -1.13 7.98
CA GLY A 145 19.14 -1.90 7.16
C GLY A 145 19.81 -1.04 6.09
N GLU A 146 19.49 0.26 6.03
CA GLU A 146 20.45 1.21 5.47
C GLU A 146 21.65 1.31 6.40
N SER A 147 22.81 1.51 5.78
CA SER A 147 24.06 1.73 6.48
C SER A 147 24.90 2.80 5.81
N ILE A 148 25.64 3.56 6.62
CA ILE A 148 26.70 4.46 6.19
C ILE A 148 28.03 3.81 6.53
N ILE A 149 28.92 3.73 5.54
CA ILE A 149 30.21 3.04 5.66
C ILE A 149 31.33 4.04 5.42
N CYS A 150 32.25 4.14 6.38
CA CYS A 150 33.53 4.82 6.21
C CYS A 150 34.63 3.74 6.19
N LEU A 151 35.05 3.36 4.99
CA LEU A 151 36.05 2.31 4.78
C LEU A 151 37.41 2.62 5.45
N PRO A 152 37.98 3.85 5.32
CA PRO A 152 39.29 4.15 5.88
C PRO A 152 39.31 4.05 7.41
N HIS A 153 38.20 4.40 8.07
CA HIS A 153 38.08 4.37 9.53
C HIS A 153 37.47 3.05 10.04
N LYS A 154 37.14 2.13 9.13
CA LYS A 154 36.44 0.86 9.40
C LYS A 154 35.16 1.05 10.21
N LEU A 155 34.50 2.19 10.02
CA LEU A 155 33.28 2.56 10.74
C LEU A 155 32.07 2.18 9.89
N VAL A 156 31.09 1.53 10.51
CA VAL A 156 29.81 1.17 9.91
C VAL A 156 28.70 1.60 10.86
N VAL A 157 27.82 2.46 10.36
CA VAL A 157 26.63 2.93 11.06
C VAL A 157 25.43 2.29 10.38
N THR A 158 24.65 1.48 11.10
CA THR A 158 23.50 0.76 10.55
C THR A 158 22.26 1.09 11.35
N ILE A 159 21.12 1.26 10.68
CA ILE A 159 19.86 1.39 11.41
C ILE A 159 19.18 0.02 11.52
N GLU A 160 18.91 -0.43 12.73
CA GLU A 160 18.22 -1.69 13.04
C GLU A 160 16.85 -1.43 13.70
N GLY A 161 16.04 -2.48 13.86
CA GLY A 161 14.87 -2.44 14.75
C GLY A 161 13.61 -1.76 14.19
N MET A 162 13.68 -1.04 13.07
CA MET A 162 12.45 -0.77 12.31
C MET A 162 12.08 -2.06 11.57
N GLU A 163 10.80 -2.43 11.58
CA GLU A 163 10.33 -3.59 10.82
C GLU A 163 10.67 -3.37 9.33
N ARG A 164 11.76 -3.97 8.85
CA ARG A 164 11.94 -4.25 7.43
C ARG A 164 11.59 -5.70 7.21
N THR A 165 10.59 -5.90 6.35
CA THR A 165 10.26 -7.17 5.72
C THR A 165 11.56 -7.84 5.28
N ALA A 166 11.83 -9.02 5.86
CA ALA A 166 13.10 -9.74 5.79
C ALA A 166 13.79 -9.66 4.42
N SER A 167 14.97 -9.04 4.36
CA SER A 167 15.92 -9.28 3.28
C SER A 167 16.52 -10.67 3.48
N VAL A 168 16.20 -11.56 2.54
CA VAL A 168 16.76 -12.90 2.38
C VAL A 168 18.29 -12.80 2.40
N PRO A 169 19.02 -13.57 3.23
CA PRO A 169 20.48 -13.62 3.14
C PRO A 169 20.90 -14.29 1.82
N ASP A 170 21.89 -13.70 1.16
CA ASP A 170 22.60 -14.27 0.02
C ASP A 170 23.23 -15.61 0.42
N ALA A 171 22.55 -16.71 0.10
CA ALA A 171 23.14 -18.04 0.10
C ALA A 171 24.09 -18.14 -1.10
N MET A 172 25.40 -18.01 -0.86
CA MET A 172 26.42 -18.45 -1.81
C MET A 172 26.37 -19.99 -1.90
N VAL A 173 25.90 -20.47 -3.05
CA VAL A 173 26.01 -21.85 -3.52
C VAL A 173 27.49 -22.19 -3.69
N ASN A 174 27.94 -23.26 -3.04
CA ASN A 174 29.17 -23.99 -3.39
C ASN A 174 28.86 -25.48 -3.49
#